data_AF-A0A7J2T904-F1
#
_entry.id   AF-A0A7J2T904-F1
#
_cell.length_a   1.000
_cell.length_b   1.000
_cell.length_c   1.000
_cell.angle_alpha   90.00
_cell.angle_beta   90.00
_cell.angle_gamma   90.00
#
_symmetry.space_group_name_H-M   'P 1'
#
loop_
_entity.id
_entity.type
_entity.pdbx_description
1 polymer ?
#
loop_
_entity_poly.entity_id
_entity_poly.type
_entity_poly.pdbx_seq_one_letter_code
_entity_poly.pdbx_strand_id
1 'polypeptide(L)'
;MRETFRVRLIYFIPILASLLFGVLCAHLLIASSMVFPDVTPFPDTPIGSIGNAFYFVVLVAVGATFLLLLLRLKSYRLILIFTGFALTAVSFMLSTLYLSAVLLLLDIPSFEASLFGSTLISCLVCYAVFRERSKVLNFIVVFLGGATGAFLGWVIPTLSAILILCF
;
A
#
# COMPACT_ATOMS: atom_id res chain seq x y z
N MET A 1 -24.56 -27.11 -16.72
CA MET A 1 -24.82 -25.80 -17.36
C MET A 1 -23.52 -25.00 -17.33
N ARG A 2 -23.02 -24.51 -18.48
CA ARG A 2 -21.84 -23.63 -18.51
C ARG A 2 -22.33 -22.19 -18.31
N GLU A 3 -22.12 -21.66 -17.11
CA GLU A 3 -22.26 -20.22 -16.84
C GLU A 3 -21.29 -19.47 -17.76
N THR A 4 -21.81 -18.78 -18.79
CA THR A 4 -21.00 -17.87 -19.60
C THR A 4 -20.70 -16.65 -18.76
N PHE A 5 -19.45 -16.51 -18.29
CA PHE A 5 -18.97 -15.33 -17.57
C PHE A 5 -19.15 -14.09 -18.46
N ARG A 6 -20.24 -13.34 -18.25
CA ARG A 6 -20.46 -12.04 -18.89
C ARG A 6 -19.73 -11.00 -18.06
N VAL A 7 -18.58 -10.54 -18.57
CA VAL A 7 -17.84 -9.42 -18.00
C VAL A 7 -18.77 -8.20 -17.98
N ARG A 8 -19.35 -7.89 -16.82
CA ARG A 8 -20.13 -6.66 -16.60
C ARG A 8 -19.19 -5.58 -16.09
N LEU A 9 -19.30 -4.36 -16.61
CA LEU A 9 -18.52 -3.18 -16.19
C LEU A 9 -18.54 -2.95 -14.67
N ILE A 10 -19.59 -3.41 -13.98
CA ILE A 10 -19.75 -3.34 -12.53
C ILE A 10 -18.58 -4.01 -11.77
N TYR A 11 -17.93 -5.03 -12.35
CA TYR A 11 -16.78 -5.69 -11.71
C TYR A 11 -15.49 -4.85 -11.71
N PHE A 12 -15.42 -3.77 -12.50
CA PHE A 12 -14.28 -2.85 -12.54
C PHE A 12 -14.38 -1.71 -11.53
N ILE A 13 -15.55 -1.50 -10.90
CA ILE A 13 -15.77 -0.46 -9.90
C ILE A 13 -14.69 -0.44 -8.79
N PRO A 14 -14.32 -1.57 -8.14
CA PRO A 14 -13.32 -1.53 -7.08
C PRO A 14 -11.93 -1.14 -7.59
N ILE A 15 -11.56 -1.54 -8.81
CA ILE A 15 -10.28 -1.18 -9.43
C ILE A 15 -10.26 0.32 -9.73
N LEU A 16 -11.34 0.84 -10.31
CA LEU A 16 -11.46 2.25 -10.67
C LEU A 16 -11.49 3.14 -9.42
N ALA A 17 -12.17 2.71 -8.35
CA ALA A 17 -12.16 3.39 -7.06
C ALA A 17 -10.76 3.40 -6.42
N SER A 18 -10.05 2.26 -6.45
CA SER A 18 -8.67 2.17 -5.95
C SER A 18 -7.73 3.11 -6.72
N LEU A 19 -7.86 3.14 -8.04
CA LEU A 19 -7.04 3.97 -8.92
C LEU A 19 -7.33 5.47 -8.70
N LEU A 20 -8.59 5.87 -8.66
CA LEU A 20 -8.98 7.26 -8.35
C LEU A 20 -8.44 7.71 -6.99
N PHE A 21 -8.54 6.85 -5.98
CA PHE A 21 -7.99 7.15 -4.67
C PHE A 21 -6.46 7.25 -4.69
N GLY A 22 -5.79 6.36 -5.41
CA GLY A 22 -4.34 6.43 -5.63
C GLY A 22 -3.91 7.74 -6.31
N VAL A 23 -4.67 8.21 -7.32
CA VAL A 23 -4.42 9.50 -7.98
C VAL A 23 -4.59 10.67 -7.00
N LEU A 24 -5.62 10.65 -6.16
CA LEU A 24 -5.80 11.65 -5.10
C LEU A 24 -4.62 11.67 -4.12
N CYS A 25 -4.19 10.49 -3.67
CA CYS A 25 -3.03 10.32 -2.81
C CYS A 25 -1.73 10.85 -3.45
N ALA A 26 -1.49 10.53 -4.72
CA ALA A 26 -0.32 11.02 -5.45
C ALA A 26 -0.34 12.55 -5.60
N HIS A 27 -1.51 13.12 -5.93
CA HIS A 27 -1.67 14.57 -6.02
C HIS A 27 -1.38 15.26 -4.68
N LEU A 28 -1.84 14.67 -3.58
CA LEU A 28 -1.61 15.17 -2.23
C LEU A 28 -0.11 15.20 -1.89
N LEU A 29 0.65 14.15 -2.25
CA LEU A 29 2.10 14.09 -2.05
C LEU A 29 2.86 15.12 -2.89
N ILE A 30 2.44 15.34 -4.14
CA ILE A 30 3.01 16.39 -4.99
C ILE A 30 2.74 17.78 -4.39
N ALA A 31 1.51 18.03 -3.96
CA ALA A 31 1.09 19.33 -3.43
C ALA A 31 1.77 19.68 -2.09
N SER A 32 2.06 18.68 -1.25
CA SER A 32 2.69 18.89 0.06
C SER A 32 4.20 19.18 -0.03
N SER A 33 4.82 19.08 -1.21
CA SER A 33 6.26 19.29 -1.42
C SER A 33 7.15 18.44 -0.50
N MET A 34 6.69 17.27 -0.10
CA MET A 34 7.46 16.36 0.74
C MET A 34 8.65 15.77 -0.03
N VAL A 35 9.85 15.94 0.52
CA VAL A 35 11.05 15.29 -0.01
C VAL A 35 11.26 13.97 0.73
N PHE A 36 11.34 12.88 -0.03
CA PHE A 36 11.68 11.56 0.50
C PHE A 36 13.10 11.19 0.06
N PRO A 37 13.90 10.55 0.93
CA PRO A 37 15.16 9.98 0.51
C PRO A 37 14.91 8.78 -0.42
N ASP A 38 15.84 8.55 -1.34
CA ASP A 38 15.81 7.39 -2.21
C ASP A 38 15.85 6.11 -1.36
N VAL A 39 14.85 5.25 -1.53
CA VAL A 39 14.73 3.97 -0.82
C VAL A 39 15.38 2.83 -1.64
N THR A 40 15.67 3.08 -2.91
CA THR A 40 16.32 2.12 -3.80
C THR A 40 17.83 2.08 -3.58
N PRO A 41 18.44 0.88 -3.50
CA PRO A 41 19.87 0.74 -3.22
C PRO A 41 20.77 1.17 -4.38
N PHE A 42 20.30 1.11 -5.63
CA PHE A 42 21.08 1.48 -6.80
C PHE A 42 20.67 2.86 -7.34
N PRO A 43 21.62 3.61 -7.93
CA PRO A 43 21.35 4.93 -8.48
C PRO A 43 20.45 4.87 -9.71
N ASP A 44 19.78 5.99 -10.00
CA ASP A 44 18.86 6.18 -11.13
C ASP A 44 19.58 6.27 -12.48
N THR A 45 20.19 5.16 -12.85
CA THR A 45 20.81 4.91 -14.15
C THR A 45 20.16 3.67 -14.77
N PRO A 46 20.16 3.49 -16.11
CA PRO A 46 19.53 2.33 -16.74
C PRO A 46 19.98 0.97 -16.15
N ILE A 47 21.27 0.85 -15.81
CA ILE A 47 21.84 -0.36 -15.18
C ILE A 47 21.38 -0.47 -13.72
N GLY A 48 21.38 0.65 -12.97
CA GLY A 48 20.90 0.67 -11.59
C GLY A 48 19.41 0.34 -11.47
N SER A 49 18.58 0.79 -12.41
CA SER A 49 17.14 0.46 -12.45
C SER A 49 16.89 -1.03 -12.64
N ILE A 50 17.72 -1.74 -13.41
CA ILE A 50 17.64 -3.21 -13.53
C ILE A 50 17.98 -3.86 -12.19
N GLY A 51 19.02 -3.39 -11.50
CA GLY A 51 19.38 -3.86 -10.16
C GLY A 51 18.26 -3.64 -9.14
N ASN A 52 17.64 -2.45 -9.15
CA ASN A 52 16.50 -2.11 -8.30
C ASN A 52 15.29 -3.02 -8.60
N ALA A 53 14.97 -3.24 -9.87
CA ALA A 53 13.88 -4.13 -10.26
C ALA A 53 14.11 -5.57 -9.78
N PHE A 54 15.32 -6.11 -10.01
CA PHE A 54 15.68 -7.45 -9.53
C PHE A 54 15.59 -7.56 -8.00
N TYR A 55 16.09 -6.56 -7.29
CA TYR A 55 16.01 -6.48 -5.83
C TYR A 55 14.55 -6.54 -5.33
N PHE A 56 13.64 -5.77 -5.94
CA PHE A 56 12.21 -5.80 -5.61
C PHE A 56 11.57 -7.15 -5.89
N VAL A 57 11.83 -7.76 -7.04
CA VAL A 57 11.28 -9.10 -7.38
C VAL A 57 11.76 -10.15 -6.38
N VAL A 58 13.04 -10.14 -6.01
CA VAL A 58 13.59 -11.05 -5.00
C VAL A 58 12.92 -10.83 -3.64
N LEU A 59 12.74 -9.59 -3.19
CA LEU A 59 12.03 -9.29 -1.94
C LEU A 59 10.60 -9.83 -1.92
N VAL A 60 9.85 -9.61 -3.00
CA VAL A 60 8.47 -10.10 -3.12
C VAL A 60 8.45 -11.63 -3.14
N ALA A 61 9.38 -12.28 -3.86
CA ALA A 61 9.50 -13.73 -3.88
C ALA A 61 9.83 -14.32 -2.50
N VAL A 62 10.73 -13.68 -1.74
CA VAL A 62 11.04 -14.06 -0.35
C VAL A 62 9.81 -13.89 0.55
N GLY A 63 9.08 -12.78 0.43
CA GLY A 63 7.83 -12.57 1.19
C GLY A 63 6.76 -13.62 0.88
N ALA A 64 6.56 -13.93 -0.40
CA ALA A 64 5.59 -14.92 -0.85
C ALA A 64 5.96 -16.34 -0.38
N THR A 65 7.24 -16.71 -0.48
CA THR A 65 7.74 -18.01 0.02
C THR A 65 7.61 -18.13 1.54
N PHE A 66 7.84 -17.05 2.29
CA PHE A 66 7.62 -17.02 3.73
C PHE A 66 6.13 -17.23 4.10
N LEU A 67 5.21 -16.54 3.41
CA LEU A 67 3.76 -16.77 3.59
C LEU A 67 3.35 -18.21 3.21
N LEU A 68 3.92 -18.75 2.14
CA LEU A 68 3.69 -20.14 1.72
C LEU A 68 4.21 -21.13 2.77
N LEU A 69 5.36 -20.86 3.38
CA LEU A 69 5.93 -21.67 4.46
C LEU A 69 4.99 -21.66 5.68
N LEU A 70 4.53 -20.50 6.10
CA LEU A 70 3.54 -20.36 7.20
C LEU A 70 2.26 -21.15 6.92
N LEU A 71 1.79 -21.13 5.67
CA LEU A 71 0.63 -21.91 5.23
C LEU A 71 0.90 -23.42 5.31
N ARG A 72 2.08 -23.86 4.89
CA ARG A 72 2.50 -25.28 4.98
C ARG A 72 2.67 -25.75 6.42
N LEU A 73 3.11 -24.88 7.33
CA LEU A 73 3.19 -25.16 8.77
C LEU A 73 1.81 -25.32 9.43
N LYS A 74 0.71 -25.08 8.69
CA LYS A 74 -0.70 -25.15 9.16
C LYS A 74 -0.98 -24.28 10.40
N SER A 75 -0.12 -23.29 10.67
CA SER A 75 -0.27 -22.42 11.84
C SER A 75 -1.14 -21.22 11.50
N TYR A 76 -2.47 -21.44 11.51
CA TYR A 76 -3.45 -20.38 11.26
C TYR A 76 -3.25 -19.18 12.20
N ARG A 77 -2.85 -19.41 13.45
CA ARG A 77 -2.58 -18.36 14.43
C ARG A 77 -1.42 -17.46 14.00
N LEU A 78 -0.32 -18.03 13.50
CA LEU A 78 0.83 -17.24 13.05
C LEU A 78 0.51 -16.42 11.80
N ILE A 79 -0.25 -17.00 10.86
CA ILE A 79 -0.71 -16.27 9.67
C ILE A 79 -1.54 -15.07 10.11
N LEU A 80 -2.48 -15.26 11.04
CA LEU A 80 -3.35 -14.19 11.52
C LEU A 80 -2.59 -13.09 12.29
N ILE A 81 -1.61 -13.46 13.13
CA ILE A 81 -0.75 -12.50 13.83
C ILE A 81 0.09 -11.71 12.82
N PHE A 82 0.70 -12.39 11.84
CA PHE A 82 1.57 -11.75 10.87
C PHE A 82 0.79 -10.82 9.93
N THR A 83 -0.35 -11.26 9.39
CA THR A 83 -1.19 -10.40 8.54
C THR A 83 -1.79 -9.25 9.33
N GLY A 84 -2.19 -9.47 10.59
CA GLY A 84 -2.65 -8.42 11.48
C GLY A 84 -1.57 -7.36 11.74
N PHE A 85 -0.34 -7.81 12.02
CA PHE A 85 0.81 -6.92 12.21
C PHE A 85 1.20 -6.17 10.93
N ALA A 86 1.20 -6.84 9.78
CA ALA A 86 1.47 -6.19 8.51
C ALA A 86 0.40 -5.12 8.21
N LEU A 87 -0.86 -5.42 8.49
CA LEU A 87 -1.97 -4.49 8.29
C LEU A 87 -1.87 -3.27 9.22
N THR A 88 -1.59 -3.47 10.51
CA THR A 88 -1.41 -2.36 11.47
C THR A 88 -0.24 -1.48 11.06
N ALA A 89 0.89 -2.08 10.66
CA ALA A 89 2.08 -1.36 10.23
C ALA A 89 1.82 -0.52 8.97
N VAL A 90 1.23 -1.13 7.94
CA VAL A 90 0.90 -0.43 6.67
C VAL A 90 -0.14 0.67 6.92
N SER A 91 -1.20 0.38 7.68
CA SER A 91 -2.22 1.38 7.99
C SER A 91 -1.64 2.55 8.78
N PHE A 92 -0.77 2.27 9.75
CA PHE A 92 -0.12 3.31 10.54
C PHE A 92 0.82 4.17 9.69
N MET A 93 1.76 3.54 8.96
CA MET A 93 2.71 4.23 8.08
C MET A 93 2.02 5.13 7.06
N LEU A 94 1.02 4.60 6.33
CA LEU A 94 0.29 5.39 5.34
C LEU A 94 -0.52 6.52 6.00
N SER A 95 -1.15 6.26 7.15
CA SER A 95 -1.90 7.29 7.86
C SER A 95 -0.99 8.42 8.33
N THR A 96 0.18 8.12 8.88
CA THR A 96 1.17 9.14 9.26
C THR A 96 1.63 9.94 8.05
N LEU A 97 1.92 9.27 6.94
CA LEU A 97 2.38 9.91 5.69
C LEU A 97 1.33 10.84 5.07
N TYR A 98 0.10 10.36 4.85
CA TYR A 98 -0.93 11.19 4.23
C TYR A 98 -1.44 12.29 5.16
N LEU A 99 -1.56 12.03 6.46
CA LEU A 99 -2.01 13.04 7.42
C LEU A 99 -0.96 14.14 7.60
N SER A 100 0.33 13.78 7.67
CA SER A 100 1.39 14.79 7.66
C SER A 100 1.40 15.61 6.37
N ALA A 101 1.12 14.99 5.22
CA ALA A 101 1.05 15.71 3.94
C ALA A 101 -0.16 16.68 3.89
N VAL A 102 -1.30 16.32 4.48
CA VAL A 102 -2.44 17.24 4.66
C VAL A 102 -2.09 18.40 5.60
N LEU A 103 -1.42 18.13 6.73
CA LEU A 103 -1.05 19.17 7.68
C LEU A 103 -0.04 20.16 7.11
N LEU A 104 0.91 19.70 6.29
CA LEU A 104 1.83 20.57 5.55
C LEU A 104 1.07 21.48 4.58
N LEU A 105 0.06 20.95 3.88
CA LEU A 105 -0.75 21.75 2.95
C LEU A 105 -1.57 22.83 3.67
N LEU A 106 -1.99 22.57 4.91
CA LEU A 106 -2.74 23.50 5.75
C LEU A 106 -1.85 24.47 6.56
N ASP A 107 -0.52 24.36 6.42
CA ASP A 107 0.47 25.15 7.18
C ASP A 107 0.29 25.03 8.71
N ILE A 108 -0.11 23.84 9.19
CA ILE A 108 -0.30 23.55 10.61
C ILE A 108 0.87 22.66 11.09
N PRO A 109 1.94 23.25 11.67
CA PRO A 109 3.09 22.49 12.16
C PRO A 109 2.73 21.77 13.45
N SER A 110 2.20 20.54 13.34
CA SER A 110 1.79 19.75 14.50
C SER A 110 2.15 18.27 14.33
N PHE A 111 3.41 17.94 14.62
CA PHE A 111 3.91 16.56 14.64
C PHE A 111 3.06 15.66 15.55
N GLU A 112 2.72 16.15 16.75
CA GLU A 112 1.87 15.46 17.71
C GLU A 112 0.48 15.16 17.12
N ALA A 113 -0.16 16.13 16.46
CA ALA A 113 -1.49 15.92 15.87
C ALA A 113 -1.47 14.85 14.76
N SER A 114 -0.38 14.79 13.98
CA SER A 114 -0.19 13.73 12.98
C SER A 114 -0.05 12.35 13.62
N LEU A 115 0.71 12.24 14.71
CA LEU A 115 0.88 10.98 15.44
C LEU A 115 -0.44 10.52 16.10
N PHE A 116 -1.14 11.41 16.79
CA PHE A 116 -2.44 11.09 17.39
C PHE A 116 -3.49 10.73 16.34
N GLY A 117 -3.55 11.47 15.23
CA GLY A 117 -4.47 11.18 14.15
C GLY A 117 -4.15 9.85 13.46
N SER A 118 -2.88 9.56 13.19
CA SER A 118 -2.47 8.31 12.52
C SER A 118 -2.66 7.07 13.39
N THR A 119 -2.39 7.16 14.69
CA THR A 119 -2.70 6.09 15.64
C THR A 119 -4.20 5.83 15.73
N LEU A 120 -5.03 6.87 15.78
CA LEU A 120 -6.49 6.75 15.82
C LEU A 120 -7.04 6.12 14.53
N ILE A 121 -6.58 6.56 13.36
CA ILE A 121 -6.99 5.98 12.07
C ILE A 121 -6.55 4.52 11.97
N SER A 122 -5.30 4.21 12.33
CA SER A 122 -4.81 2.83 12.29
C SER A 122 -5.59 1.91 13.23
N CYS A 123 -5.92 2.39 14.43
CA CYS A 123 -6.78 1.67 15.38
C CYS A 123 -8.18 1.42 14.80
N LEU A 124 -8.80 2.43 14.18
CA LEU A 124 -10.11 2.30 13.52
C LEU A 124 -10.08 1.30 12.36
N VAL A 125 -9.05 1.34 11.51
CA VAL A 125 -8.88 0.41 10.40
C VAL A 125 -8.72 -1.02 10.90
N CYS A 126 -7.86 -1.24 11.90
CA CYS A 126 -7.65 -2.57 12.47
C CYS A 126 -8.91 -3.10 13.15
N TYR A 127 -9.58 -2.25 13.94
CA TYR A 127 -10.84 -2.58 14.58
C TYR A 127 -11.92 -2.95 13.53
N ALA A 128 -12.07 -2.15 12.47
CA ALA A 128 -13.02 -2.43 11.40
C ALA A 128 -12.71 -3.74 10.69
N VAL A 129 -11.43 -4.03 10.42
CA VAL A 129 -11.02 -5.27 9.73
C VAL A 129 -11.25 -6.51 10.58
N PHE A 130 -10.98 -6.45 11.89
CA PHE A 130 -11.13 -7.61 12.77
C PHE A 130 -12.56 -7.80 13.32
N ARG A 131 -13.37 -6.73 13.38
CA ARG A 131 -14.74 -6.79 13.94
C ARG A 131 -15.83 -6.87 12.88
N GLU A 132 -15.73 -6.14 11.77
CA GLU A 132 -16.83 -5.98 10.81
C GLU A 132 -16.81 -7.05 9.70
N ARG A 133 -18.01 -7.45 9.22
CA ARG A 133 -18.14 -8.41 8.12
C ARG A 133 -17.92 -7.76 6.75
N SER A 134 -17.19 -8.47 5.89
CA SER A 134 -16.97 -8.39 4.42
C SER A 134 -17.08 -7.04 3.67
N LYS A 135 -18.14 -6.24 3.82
CA LYS A 135 -18.35 -5.03 3.01
C LYS A 135 -17.37 -3.92 3.37
N VAL A 136 -17.21 -3.61 4.66
CA VAL A 136 -16.27 -2.59 5.14
C VAL A 136 -14.83 -3.01 4.83
N LEU A 137 -14.52 -4.30 5.01
CA LEU A 137 -13.25 -4.90 4.63
C LEU A 137 -12.92 -4.63 3.16
N ASN A 138 -13.86 -4.88 2.24
CA ASN A 138 -13.64 -4.66 0.82
C ASN A 138 -13.31 -3.19 0.51
N PHE A 139 -13.99 -2.23 1.14
CA PHE A 139 -13.66 -0.80 0.98
C PHE A 139 -12.27 -0.47 1.51
N ILE A 140 -11.94 -0.94 2.72
CA ILE A 140 -10.63 -0.72 3.33
C ILE A 140 -9.52 -1.27 2.42
N VAL A 141 -9.67 -2.49 1.91
CA VAL A 141 -8.67 -3.11 1.03
C VAL A 141 -8.51 -2.32 -0.28
N VAL A 142 -9.61 -1.83 -0.86
CA VAL A 142 -9.58 -1.01 -2.08
C VAL A 142 -8.82 0.30 -1.87
N PHE A 143 -9.11 1.02 -0.79
CA PHE A 143 -8.43 2.28 -0.48
C PHE A 143 -6.99 2.08 -0.03
N LEU A 144 -6.74 1.06 0.80
CA LEU A 144 -5.39 0.73 1.25
C LEU A 144 -4.50 0.36 0.06
N GLY A 145 -5.03 -0.41 -0.91
CA GLY A 145 -4.32 -0.75 -2.15
C GLY A 145 -4.00 0.48 -3.02
N GLY A 146 -4.92 1.45 -3.11
CA GLY A 146 -4.69 2.70 -3.85
C GLY A 146 -3.62 3.57 -3.18
N ALA A 147 -3.71 3.70 -1.86
CA ALA A 147 -2.74 4.45 -1.05
C ALA A 147 -1.33 3.83 -1.08
N THR A 148 -1.22 2.50 -0.99
CA THR A 148 0.09 1.82 -1.09
C THR A 148 0.65 1.92 -2.50
N GLY A 149 -0.19 1.79 -3.53
CA GLY A 149 0.22 1.97 -4.93
C GLY A 149 0.79 3.36 -5.21
N ALA A 150 0.12 4.40 -4.73
CA ALA A 150 0.59 5.79 -4.85
C ALA A 150 1.91 6.02 -4.11
N PHE A 151 2.05 5.46 -2.91
CA PHE A 151 3.30 5.53 -2.13
C PHE A 151 4.46 4.83 -2.84
N LEU A 152 4.25 3.59 -3.34
CA LEU A 152 5.28 2.87 -4.07
C LEU A 152 5.66 3.57 -5.38
N GLY A 153 4.69 4.14 -6.09
CA GLY A 153 4.95 4.92 -7.30
C GLY A 153 5.71 6.23 -7.05
N TRP A 154 5.62 6.78 -5.84
CA TRP A 154 6.40 7.94 -5.42
C TRP A 154 7.85 7.57 -5.07
N VAL A 155 8.02 6.43 -4.39
CA VAL A 155 9.32 5.99 -3.86
C VAL A 155 10.17 5.25 -4.89
N ILE A 156 9.55 4.54 -5.83
CA ILE A 156 10.26 3.75 -6.83
C ILE A 156 10.48 4.58 -8.10
N PRO A 157 11.73 4.71 -8.58
CA PRO A 157 12.03 5.37 -9.84
C PRO A 157 11.24 4.78 -11.00
N THR A 158 10.77 5.62 -11.92
CA THR A 158 9.83 5.25 -12.99
C THR A 158 10.35 4.11 -13.87
N LEU A 159 11.63 4.12 -14.24
CA LEU A 159 12.24 3.07 -15.06
C LEU A 159 12.27 1.73 -14.30
N SER A 160 12.64 1.74 -13.02
CA SER A 160 12.60 0.56 -12.15
C SER A 160 11.17 0.01 -12.03
N ALA A 161 10.17 0.87 -11.86
CA ALA A 161 8.77 0.48 -11.77
C ALA A 161 8.26 -0.20 -13.06
N ILE A 162 8.60 0.35 -14.23
CA ILE A 162 8.27 -0.25 -15.53
C ILE A 162 8.91 -1.64 -15.66
N LEU A 163 10.18 -1.77 -15.29
CA LEU A 163 10.87 -3.05 -15.33
C LEU A 163 10.23 -4.08 -14.40
N ILE A 164 9.86 -3.69 -13.17
CA ILE A 164 9.16 -4.58 -12.23
C ILE A 164 7.82 -5.08 -12.81
N LEU A 165 7.08 -4.23 -13.54
CA LEU A 165 5.83 -4.62 -14.18
C LEU A 165 6.01 -5.56 -15.38
N CYS A 166 7.19 -5.58 -16.00
CA CYS A 166 7.50 -6.46 -17.12
C CYS A 166 7.93 -7.87 -16.69
N PHE A 167 8.41 -8.05 -15.46
CA PHE A 167 8.80 -9.34 -14.89
C PHE A 167 7.59 -10.12 -14.35
#